data_AF-A0ABD6D341-F1
#
_entry.id   AF-A0ABD6D341-F1
#
_cell.length_a   1.000
_cell.length_b   1.000
_cell.length_c   1.000
_cell.angle_alpha   90.00
_cell.angle_beta   90.00
_cell.angle_gamma   90.00
#
_symmetry.space_group_name_H-M   'P 1'
#
loop_
_entity.id
_entity.type
_entity.pdbx_description
1 polymer ?
#
loop_
_entity_poly.entity_id
_entity_poly.type
_entity_poly.pdbx_seq_one_letter_code
_entity_poly.pdbx_strand_id
1 'polypeptide(L)'
;MKPGAGDDPFAENSSETVDTPPESEASDNASSKKERTDSESGSTAVISPSDQAQKQALPYKYRRDSVKQGRNQQPVFLQSETEDLIEETIGRIEDRFDEKVYKTDVVEAVLVAGGEGTTPEEVLQRWGYGMKNR
;
A
#
# COMPACT_ATOMS: atom_id res chain seq x y z
N MET A 1 14.96 -30.49 -42.41
CA MET A 1 15.87 -29.49 -41.79
C MET A 1 15.01 -28.27 -41.45
N LYS A 2 14.95 -27.67 -40.26
CA LYS A 2 15.64 -27.82 -38.95
C LYS A 2 14.56 -27.72 -37.84
N PRO A 3 14.62 -28.53 -36.76
CA PRO A 3 13.88 -28.27 -35.54
C PRO A 3 14.52 -27.08 -34.80
N GLY A 4 13.71 -26.08 -34.44
CA GLY A 4 14.13 -24.89 -33.70
C GLY A 4 13.86 -25.06 -32.22
N ALA A 5 14.92 -24.91 -31.43
CA ALA A 5 15.01 -25.05 -29.98
C ALA A 5 13.83 -24.41 -29.22
N GLY A 6 13.04 -25.28 -28.59
CA GLY A 6 12.34 -25.01 -27.35
C GLY A 6 12.86 -25.98 -26.30
N ASP A 7 14.16 -25.90 -25.99
CA ASP A 7 14.74 -26.62 -24.86
C ASP A 7 14.43 -25.78 -23.62
N ASP A 8 13.41 -26.21 -22.88
CA ASP A 8 13.12 -25.72 -21.53
C ASP A 8 14.16 -26.33 -20.58
N PRO A 9 15.08 -25.53 -20.01
CA PRO A 9 16.19 -26.05 -19.20
C PRO A 9 15.77 -26.64 -17.85
N PHE A 10 14.47 -26.69 -17.55
CA PHE A 10 13.93 -27.27 -16.31
C PHE A 10 12.89 -28.37 -16.54
N ALA A 11 12.68 -28.81 -17.79
CA ALA A 11 11.75 -29.89 -18.08
C ALA A 11 12.35 -31.25 -17.64
N GLU A 12 12.12 -31.63 -16.39
CA GLU A 12 12.26 -33.03 -15.96
C GLU A 12 11.14 -33.87 -16.59
N ASN A 13 11.53 -34.69 -17.55
CA ASN A 13 10.68 -35.69 -18.19
C ASN A 13 10.36 -36.83 -17.22
N SER A 14 9.14 -36.84 -16.68
CA SER A 14 8.52 -38.07 -16.18
C SER A 14 7.05 -38.10 -16.61
N SER A 15 6.83 -38.62 -17.81
CA SER A 15 5.51 -39.02 -18.30
C SER A 15 5.13 -40.35 -17.66
N GLU A 16 4.07 -40.36 -16.86
CA GLU A 16 3.23 -41.55 -16.70
C GLU A 16 1.75 -41.14 -16.55
N THR A 17 0.95 -41.70 -17.44
CA THR A 17 -0.47 -41.45 -17.73
C THR A 17 -1.41 -42.08 -16.70
N VAL A 18 -2.49 -41.41 -16.27
CA VAL A 18 -3.84 -42.03 -16.12
C VAL A 18 -4.95 -40.96 -16.20
N ASP A 19 -5.90 -41.24 -17.08
CA ASP A 19 -7.19 -40.58 -17.32
C ASP A 19 -8.24 -41.02 -16.27
N THR A 20 -8.84 -40.10 -15.51
CA THR A 20 -10.21 -40.28 -14.95
C THR A 20 -10.77 -38.97 -14.35
N PRO A 21 -11.98 -38.52 -14.74
CA PRO A 21 -12.70 -37.43 -14.07
C PRO A 21 -13.67 -37.99 -13.01
N PRO A 22 -13.97 -37.20 -11.96
CA PRO A 22 -15.31 -37.25 -11.39
C PRO A 22 -16.02 -35.89 -11.44
N GLU A 23 -17.28 -36.03 -11.80
CA GLU A 23 -18.39 -35.09 -11.86
C GLU A 23 -18.86 -34.64 -10.46
N SER A 24 -19.40 -33.42 -10.39
CA SER A 24 -20.33 -32.88 -9.37
C SER A 24 -19.81 -32.74 -7.93
N GLU A 25 -20.05 -31.64 -7.21
CA GLU A 25 -21.36 -31.17 -6.78
C GLU A 25 -21.39 -29.64 -6.58
N ALA A 26 -22.56 -29.08 -6.80
CA ALA A 26 -22.91 -27.68 -6.61
C ALA A 26 -22.71 -27.20 -5.16
N SER A 27 -22.30 -25.93 -5.02
CA SER A 27 -22.62 -25.16 -3.82
C SER A 27 -23.04 -23.75 -4.24
N ASP A 28 -24.34 -23.60 -4.39
CA ASP A 28 -25.04 -22.32 -4.30
C ASP A 28 -24.69 -21.66 -2.96
N ASN A 29 -24.11 -20.46 -3.01
CA ASN A 29 -24.34 -19.48 -1.95
C ASN A 29 -24.54 -18.10 -2.57
N ALA A 30 -25.78 -17.85 -2.98
CA ALA A 30 -26.29 -16.53 -3.22
C ALA A 30 -26.45 -15.77 -1.90
N SER A 31 -25.69 -14.70 -1.69
CA SER A 31 -26.22 -13.49 -1.04
C SER A 31 -25.35 -12.25 -1.28
N SER A 32 -25.80 -11.46 -2.25
CA SER A 32 -26.06 -10.02 -2.11
C SER A 32 -25.15 -9.20 -1.19
N LYS A 33 -24.38 -8.26 -1.76
CA LYS A 33 -24.71 -6.81 -1.63
C LYS A 33 -23.83 -5.95 -2.55
N LYS A 34 -24.51 -5.06 -3.28
CA LYS A 34 -24.00 -3.95 -4.08
C LYS A 34 -22.87 -3.20 -3.36
N GLU A 35 -21.66 -3.21 -3.92
CA GLU A 35 -20.69 -2.16 -3.63
C GLU A 35 -20.94 -0.98 -4.56
N ARG A 36 -21.18 0.16 -3.91
CA ARG A 36 -21.52 1.44 -4.51
C ARG A 36 -20.27 1.96 -5.20
N THR A 37 -20.41 2.31 -6.47
CA THR A 37 -19.47 3.20 -7.17
C THR A 37 -19.33 4.47 -6.35
N ASP A 38 -18.16 4.65 -5.74
CA ASP A 38 -17.85 5.86 -4.99
C ASP A 38 -17.77 7.01 -5.99
N SER A 39 -18.74 7.89 -5.87
CA SER A 39 -18.94 9.02 -6.75
C SER A 39 -17.82 10.02 -6.48
N GLU A 40 -17.00 10.31 -7.48
CA GLU A 40 -16.10 11.47 -7.48
C GLU A 40 -16.94 12.74 -7.24
N SER A 41 -17.04 13.15 -5.98
CA SER A 41 -17.56 14.45 -5.61
C SER A 41 -16.36 15.38 -5.44
N GLY A 42 -15.90 15.92 -6.57
CA GLY A 42 -15.04 17.10 -6.62
C GLY A 42 -15.81 18.31 -6.11
N SER A 43 -16.07 18.35 -4.80
CA SER A 43 -16.60 19.52 -4.14
C SER A 43 -15.46 20.52 -4.00
N THR A 44 -15.35 21.41 -4.99
CA THR A 44 -14.44 22.57 -4.91
C THR A 44 -15.06 23.53 -3.91
N ALA A 45 -14.87 23.25 -2.62
CA ALA A 45 -15.17 24.19 -1.56
C ALA A 45 -14.33 25.45 -1.83
N VAL A 46 -14.99 26.60 -1.93
CA VAL A 46 -14.34 27.91 -1.99
C VAL A 46 -13.63 28.11 -0.65
N ILE A 47 -12.35 27.77 -0.60
CA ILE A 47 -11.53 27.94 0.61
C ILE A 47 -11.13 29.42 0.67
N SER A 48 -11.52 30.12 1.74
CA SER A 48 -11.09 31.49 1.99
C SER A 48 -9.56 31.57 2.09
N PRO A 49 -8.90 32.65 1.66
CA PRO A 49 -7.44 32.77 1.75
C PRO A 49 -6.90 32.60 3.18
N SER A 50 -7.70 32.96 4.20
CA SER A 50 -7.41 32.73 5.61
C SER A 50 -7.39 31.24 5.99
N ASP A 51 -8.32 30.44 5.44
CA ASP A 51 -8.39 28.99 5.67
C ASP A 51 -7.24 28.26 4.96
N GLN A 52 -6.79 28.74 3.80
CA GLN A 52 -5.61 28.17 3.13
C GLN A 52 -4.33 28.41 3.93
N ALA A 53 -4.14 29.61 4.49
CA ALA A 53 -2.99 29.93 5.32
C ALA A 53 -2.98 29.13 6.64
N GLN A 54 -4.13 28.94 7.29
CA GLN A 54 -4.23 28.09 8.49
C GLN A 54 -4.03 26.60 8.18
N LYS A 55 -4.51 26.11 7.04
CA LYS A 55 -4.23 24.75 6.59
C LYS A 55 -2.74 24.52 6.34
N GLN A 56 -1.97 25.52 5.88
CA GLN A 56 -0.52 25.35 5.68
C GLN A 56 0.28 25.25 6.98
N ALA A 57 -0.25 25.74 8.11
CA ALA A 57 0.39 25.63 9.42
C ALA A 57 0.25 24.23 10.05
N LEU A 58 -0.78 23.47 9.67
CA LEU A 58 -0.99 22.12 10.19
C LEU A 58 -0.07 21.11 9.50
N PRO A 59 0.48 20.13 10.23
CA PRO A 59 1.20 19.01 9.62
C PRO A 59 0.33 18.24 8.61
N TYR A 60 0.97 17.65 7.60
CA TYR A 60 0.32 16.99 6.47
C TYR A 60 -0.79 16.00 6.87
N LYS A 61 -0.57 15.17 7.90
CA LYS A 61 -1.53 14.19 8.42
C LYS A 61 -2.88 14.81 8.83
N TYR A 62 -2.86 16.03 9.38
CA TYR A 62 -4.05 16.73 9.87
C TYR A 62 -4.76 17.56 8.79
N ARG A 63 -4.11 17.76 7.64
CA ARG A 63 -4.67 18.53 6.52
C ARG A 63 -5.48 17.68 5.55
N ARG A 64 -5.27 16.35 5.58
CA ARG A 64 -5.87 15.40 4.65
C ARG A 64 -7.05 14.68 5.27
N ASP A 65 -8.04 14.35 4.45
CA ASP A 65 -9.24 13.58 4.79
C ASP A 65 -8.96 12.07 4.77
N SER A 66 -8.00 11.61 3.96
CA SER A 66 -7.58 10.21 3.92
C SER A 66 -6.10 10.06 3.64
N VAL A 67 -5.54 8.90 3.98
CA VAL A 67 -4.13 8.57 3.72
C VAL A 67 -3.79 8.57 2.23
N LYS A 68 -4.76 8.39 1.34
CA LYS A 68 -4.53 8.35 -0.12
C LYS A 68 -4.70 9.72 -0.79
N GLN A 69 -5.20 10.72 -0.08
CA GLN A 69 -5.53 12.01 -0.69
C GLN A 69 -4.27 12.72 -1.22
N GLY A 70 -4.35 13.13 -2.49
CA GLY A 70 -3.25 13.83 -3.16
C GLY A 70 -2.08 12.92 -3.55
N ARG A 71 -2.25 11.59 -3.52
CA ARG A 71 -1.21 10.63 -3.92
C ARG A 71 -1.57 9.94 -5.22
N ASN A 72 -0.54 9.69 -6.03
CA ASN A 72 -0.65 8.84 -7.22
C ASN A 72 -0.25 7.41 -6.84
N GLN A 73 -1.05 6.42 -7.22
CA GLN A 73 -0.72 5.01 -7.00
C GLN A 73 0.48 4.62 -7.88
N GLN A 74 1.49 3.98 -7.29
CA GLN A 74 2.65 3.45 -8.00
C GLN A 74 2.82 1.95 -7.64
N PRO A 75 2.80 1.04 -8.63
CA PRO A 75 3.06 -0.37 -8.37
C PRO A 75 4.56 -0.62 -8.18
N VAL A 76 4.92 -1.33 -7.11
CA VAL A 76 6.29 -1.78 -6.84
C VAL A 76 6.23 -3.25 -6.44
N PHE A 77 7.09 -4.08 -7.03
CA PHE A 77 7.26 -5.47 -6.64
C PHE A 77 8.40 -5.57 -5.63
N LEU A 78 8.12 -6.18 -4.48
CA LEU A 78 9.08 -6.34 -3.39
C LEU A 78 9.40 -7.83 -3.20
N GLN A 79 10.59 -8.11 -2.69
CA GLN A 79 10.93 -9.44 -2.19
C GLN A 79 10.22 -9.67 -0.84
N SER A 80 9.94 -10.93 -0.49
CA SER A 80 9.24 -11.29 0.76
C SER A 80 9.93 -10.72 2.00
N GLU A 81 11.26 -10.83 2.07
CA GLU A 81 12.05 -10.29 3.20
C GLU A 81 11.89 -8.77 3.34
N THR A 82 11.72 -8.06 2.22
CA THR A 82 11.48 -6.61 2.24
C THR A 82 10.06 -6.29 2.70
N GLU A 83 9.09 -7.13 2.36
CA GLU A 83 7.71 -6.96 2.84
C GLU A 83 7.62 -7.18 4.37
N ASP A 84 8.30 -8.21 4.88
CA ASP A 84 8.40 -8.46 6.33
C ASP A 84 9.07 -7.30 7.06
N LEU A 85 10.16 -6.77 6.49
CA LEU A 85 10.86 -5.60 7.05
C LEU A 85 9.97 -4.36 7.14
N ILE A 86 9.02 -4.17 6.21
CA ILE A 86 8.07 -3.06 6.28
C ILE A 86 7.16 -3.22 7.50
N GLU A 87 6.65 -4.43 7.77
CA GLU A 87 5.78 -4.68 8.92
C GLU A 87 6.54 -4.52 10.25
N GLU A 88 7.78 -5.00 10.34
CA GLU A 88 8.65 -4.76 11.51
C GLU A 88 8.89 -3.25 11.72
N THR A 89 9.19 -2.54 10.63
CA THR A 89 9.42 -1.09 10.66
C THR A 89 8.19 -0.34 11.15
N ILE A 90 6.99 -0.72 10.70
CA ILE A 90 5.73 -0.16 11.17
C ILE A 90 5.61 -0.36 12.69
N GLY A 91 5.75 -1.60 13.19
CA GLY A 91 5.63 -1.89 14.62
C GLY A 91 6.59 -1.05 15.47
N ARG A 92 7.87 -1.00 15.08
CA ARG A 92 8.89 -0.19 15.74
C ARG A 92 8.54 1.31 15.79
N ILE A 93 7.95 1.84 14.72
CA ILE A 93 7.53 3.25 14.64
C ILE A 93 6.28 3.49 15.50
N GLU A 94 5.31 2.59 15.48
CA GLU A 94 4.11 2.69 16.33
C GLU A 94 4.48 2.69 17.81
N ASP A 95 5.40 1.80 18.23
CA ASP A 95 5.91 1.75 19.60
C ASP A 95 6.62 3.05 19.99
N ARG A 96 7.43 3.61 19.07
CA ARG A 96 8.15 4.86 19.31
C ARG A 96 7.22 6.07 19.44
N PHE A 97 6.16 6.12 18.65
CA PHE A 97 5.22 7.24 18.63
C PHE A 97 4.01 7.08 19.55
N ASP A 98 3.83 5.89 20.12
CA ASP A 98 2.63 5.52 20.88
C ASP A 98 1.34 5.81 20.08
N GLU A 99 1.39 5.55 18.77
CA GLU A 99 0.28 5.82 17.85
C GLU A 99 0.32 4.88 16.64
N LYS A 100 -0.87 4.50 16.14
CA LYS A 100 -1.01 3.79 14.88
C LYS A 100 -0.55 4.60 13.67
N VAL A 101 0.17 3.96 12.76
CA VAL A 101 0.66 4.58 11.53
C VAL A 101 0.14 3.85 10.30
N TYR A 102 -0.07 4.58 9.20
CA TYR A 102 -0.48 3.94 7.96
C TYR A 102 0.74 3.42 7.21
N LYS A 103 0.69 2.15 6.75
CA LYS A 103 1.73 1.56 5.88
C LYS A 103 2.08 2.45 4.69
N THR A 104 1.09 3.09 4.05
CA THR A 104 1.32 4.03 2.94
C THR A 104 2.22 5.20 3.35
N ASP A 105 2.07 5.75 4.56
CA ASP A 105 2.93 6.83 5.04
C ASP A 105 4.32 6.34 5.37
N VAL A 106 4.43 5.17 5.99
CA VAL A 106 5.74 4.60 6.35
C VAL A 106 6.55 4.31 5.09
N VAL A 107 5.96 3.69 4.07
CA VAL A 107 6.66 3.39 2.81
C VAL A 107 7.09 4.67 2.09
N GLU A 108 6.23 5.69 2.03
CA GLU A 108 6.62 6.98 1.45
C GLU A 108 7.72 7.66 2.27
N ALA A 109 7.62 7.63 3.60
CA ALA A 109 8.61 8.21 4.49
C ALA A 109 9.98 7.52 4.36
N VAL A 110 10.03 6.19 4.15
CA VAL A 110 11.26 5.47 3.85
C VAL A 110 11.89 5.97 2.55
N LEU A 111 11.09 6.18 1.52
CA LEU A 111 11.57 6.66 0.22
C LEU A 111 12.09 8.11 0.30
N VAL A 112 11.36 8.99 0.98
CA VAL A 112 11.77 10.38 1.24
C VAL A 112 13.03 10.42 2.10
N ALA A 113 13.08 9.61 3.16
CA ALA A 113 14.22 9.53 4.07
C ALA A 113 15.50 9.12 3.34
N GLY A 114 15.42 8.14 2.43
CA GLY A 114 16.55 7.74 1.60
C GLY A 114 17.05 8.85 0.68
N GLY A 115 16.15 9.66 0.11
CA GLY A 115 16.50 10.80 -0.74
C GLY A 115 17.06 12.01 0.02
N GLU A 116 16.56 12.25 1.25
CA GLU A 116 16.98 13.35 2.12
C GLU A 116 18.17 12.99 3.03
N GLY A 117 18.56 11.71 3.13
CA GLY A 117 19.62 11.24 4.03
C GLY A 117 19.24 11.33 5.52
N THR A 118 17.96 11.11 5.85
CA THR A 118 17.38 11.21 7.20
C THR A 118 16.71 9.87 7.59
N THR A 119 16.00 9.83 8.71
CA THR A 119 15.25 8.65 9.14
C THR A 119 13.76 8.74 8.76
N PRO A 120 13.08 7.59 8.54
CA PRO A 120 11.64 7.58 8.31
C PRO A 120 10.85 8.27 9.43
N GLU A 121 11.30 8.16 10.68
CA GLU A 121 10.62 8.80 11.81
C GLU A 121 10.73 10.32 11.83
N GLU A 122 11.86 10.88 11.42
CA GLU A 122 12.02 12.33 11.28
C GLU A 122 11.06 12.88 10.21
N VAL A 123 10.89 12.15 9.11
CA VAL A 123 9.91 12.47 8.07
C VAL A 123 8.47 12.36 8.60
N LEU A 124 8.12 11.26 9.24
CA LEU A 124 6.78 11.06 9.80
C LEU A 124 6.45 12.08 10.89
N GLN A 125 7.42 12.45 11.71
CA GLN A 125 7.25 13.48 12.73
C GLN A 125 6.99 14.84 12.09
N ARG A 126 7.70 15.21 11.01
CA ARG A 126 7.36 16.41 10.21
C ARG A 126 5.93 16.36 9.65
N TRP A 127 5.42 15.18 9.34
CA TRP A 127 4.06 15.00 8.81
C TRP A 127 2.96 15.01 9.88
N GLY A 128 3.29 14.94 11.18
CA GLY A 128 2.29 15.00 12.25
C GLY A 128 2.26 13.80 13.19
N TYR A 129 3.09 12.78 12.97
CA TYR A 129 3.13 11.62 13.86
C TYR A 129 3.91 11.90 15.15
N GLY A 130 3.53 11.22 16.24
CA GLY A 130 4.18 11.37 17.54
C GLY A 130 4.01 12.74 18.20
N MET A 131 3.09 13.59 17.71
CA MET A 131 2.83 14.92 18.27
C MET A 131 1.83 14.93 19.44
N LYS A 132 1.08 13.85 19.66
CA LYS A 132 0.09 13.77 20.75
C LYS A 132 0.70 13.76 22.15
N ASN A 133 2.02 13.51 22.26
CA ASN A 133 2.70 13.23 23.53
C ASN A 133 3.82 14.26 23.83
N ARG A 134 3.67 15.52 23.41
CA ARG A 134 4.66 16.58 23.69
C ARG A 134 4.12 17.68 24.60
#